data_AF-A0A3P7RQZ7-F1
#
_entry.id   AF-A0A3P7RQZ7-F1
#
_cell.length_a   1.000
_cell.length_b   1.000
_cell.length_c   1.000
_cell.angle_alpha   90.00
_cell.angle_beta   90.00
_cell.angle_gamma   90.00
#
_symmetry.space_group_name_H-M   'P 1'
#
loop_
_entity.id
_entity.type
_entity.pdbx_description
1 polymer ?
#
loop_
_entity_poly.entity_id
_entity_poly.type
_entity_poly.pdbx_seq_one_letter_code
_entity_poly.pdbx_strand_id
1 'polypeptide(L)'
;MPTTTTHPKKKDKKSKKRNVFGRALLSGYVPIPKGQEVTIDTAIEAVEAVSKRSIKKPYKCKVLDSVTYLVVRRKNVVDTGKPWKLRVPYLEIYRYFIFARDPCLVVLVIPEKTSGYLAYLMLTMETPAQASAICDAIQK
;
A
#
# COMPACT_ATOMS: atom_id res chain seq x y z
N MET A 1 -31.06 34.52 -39.87
CA MET A 1 -31.21 33.57 -38.75
C MET A 1 -30.22 32.42 -38.92
N PRO A 2 -29.73 31.82 -37.83
CA PRO A 2 -28.35 31.34 -37.68
C PRO A 2 -28.20 29.82 -37.77
N THR A 3 -26.98 29.33 -38.04
CA THR A 3 -26.48 28.03 -37.52
C THR A 3 -24.94 28.03 -37.49
N THR A 4 -24.36 28.66 -36.47
CA THR A 4 -22.98 28.38 -36.05
C THR A 4 -22.97 27.08 -35.26
N THR A 5 -22.45 26.03 -35.87
CA THR A 5 -22.23 24.73 -35.22
C THR A 5 -21.05 24.85 -34.26
N THR A 6 -21.33 25.25 -33.03
CA THR A 6 -20.36 25.23 -31.92
C THR A 6 -20.07 23.78 -31.55
N HIS A 7 -18.98 23.22 -32.08
CA HIS A 7 -18.43 21.97 -31.57
C HIS A 7 -18.05 22.16 -30.09
N PRO A 8 -18.55 21.33 -29.15
CA PRO A 8 -18.08 21.38 -27.79
C PRO A 8 -16.62 20.88 -27.77
N LYS A 9 -15.69 21.78 -27.43
CA LYS A 9 -14.32 21.44 -27.04
C LYS A 9 -14.40 20.43 -25.90
N LYS A 10 -14.26 19.13 -26.22
CA LYS A 10 -13.93 18.11 -25.23
C LYS A 10 -12.62 18.55 -24.60
N LYS A 11 -12.69 19.08 -23.38
CA LYS A 11 -11.54 19.21 -22.51
C LYS A 11 -11.01 17.80 -22.32
N ASP A 12 -9.96 17.44 -23.05
CA ASP A 12 -9.08 16.33 -22.71
C ASP A 12 -8.52 16.62 -21.32
N LYS A 13 -9.28 16.20 -20.29
CA LYS A 13 -8.69 15.87 -19.01
C LYS A 13 -7.68 14.78 -19.34
N LYS A 14 -6.42 15.17 -19.52
CA LYS A 14 -5.25 14.29 -19.35
C LYS A 14 -5.48 13.57 -18.03
N SER A 15 -6.11 12.40 -18.11
CA SER A 15 -6.12 11.45 -17.03
C SER A 15 -4.65 11.07 -16.93
N LYS A 16 -3.91 11.74 -16.05
CA LYS A 16 -2.68 11.18 -15.50
C LYS A 16 -3.10 9.77 -15.12
N LYS A 17 -2.70 8.77 -15.92
CA LYS A 17 -2.84 7.36 -15.58
C LYS A 17 -2.16 7.28 -14.23
N ARG A 18 -2.96 7.32 -13.16
CA ARG A 18 -2.43 7.04 -11.83
C ARG A 18 -1.98 5.60 -11.99
N ASN A 19 -0.68 5.37 -11.96
CA ASN A 19 -0.13 4.03 -11.98
C ASN A 19 -0.73 3.33 -10.76
N VAL A 20 -1.64 2.40 -11.01
CA VAL A 20 -2.38 1.69 -9.97
C VAL A 20 -1.79 0.30 -9.98
N PHE A 21 -1.11 -0.08 -8.90
CA PHE A 21 -0.62 -1.46 -8.78
C PHE A 21 -1.79 -2.44 -8.73
N GLY A 22 -2.85 -2.09 -8.01
CA GLY A 22 -4.04 -2.92 -7.98
C GLY A 22 -4.87 -2.71 -6.73
N ARG A 23 -5.58 -3.75 -6.36
CA ARG A 23 -6.31 -3.86 -5.11
C ARG A 23 -5.52 -4.78 -4.19
N ALA A 24 -5.59 -4.48 -2.91
CA ALA A 24 -4.94 -5.27 -1.88
C ALA A 24 -5.85 -5.38 -0.66
N LEU A 25 -5.62 -6.41 0.13
CA LEU A 25 -6.13 -6.52 1.48
C LEU A 25 -5.02 -6.08 2.43
N LEU A 26 -5.24 -5.01 3.19
CA LEU A 26 -4.34 -4.69 4.30
C LEU A 26 -4.69 -5.64 5.44
N SER A 27 -3.85 -6.65 5.65
CA SER A 27 -4.07 -7.74 6.61
C SER A 27 -3.55 -7.38 7.99
N GLY A 28 -2.47 -6.58 8.08
CA GLY A 28 -1.81 -6.31 9.34
C GLY A 28 -1.01 -5.01 9.37
N TYR A 29 -0.88 -4.47 10.58
CA TYR A 29 0.06 -3.41 10.92
C TYR A 29 0.63 -3.73 12.31
N VAL A 30 1.91 -4.08 12.37
CA VAL A 30 2.59 -4.53 13.60
C VAL A 30 3.78 -3.62 13.89
N PRO A 31 3.75 -2.83 14.96
CA PRO A 31 4.91 -2.06 15.40
C PRO A 31 6.09 -2.99 15.74
N ILE A 32 7.30 -2.58 15.37
CA ILE A 32 8.55 -3.28 15.69
C ILE A 32 9.12 -2.68 16.98
N PRO A 33 9.30 -3.48 18.04
CA PRO A 33 9.98 -3.08 19.26
C PRO A 33 11.33 -2.40 19.00
N LYS A 34 11.65 -1.40 19.82
CA LYS A 34 12.92 -0.66 19.72
C LYS A 34 14.11 -1.60 19.93
N GLY A 35 15.07 -1.55 19.01
CA GLY A 35 16.28 -2.38 19.07
C GLY A 35 16.10 -3.81 18.57
N GLN A 36 14.90 -4.21 18.14
CA GLN A 36 14.71 -5.48 17.46
C GLN A 36 15.28 -5.40 16.04
N GLU A 37 16.08 -6.40 15.67
CA GLU A 37 16.62 -6.51 14.32
C GLU A 37 15.52 -6.94 13.33
N VAL A 38 15.55 -6.34 12.13
CA VAL A 38 14.58 -6.64 11.07
C VAL A 38 15.10 -7.80 10.22
N THR A 39 14.71 -9.01 10.59
CA THR A 39 15.06 -10.26 9.89
C THR A 39 13.84 -10.91 9.25
N ILE A 40 14.07 -11.88 8.34
CA ILE A 40 13.00 -12.66 7.72
C ILE A 40 12.18 -13.40 8.78
N ASP A 41 12.82 -14.00 9.78
CA ASP A 41 12.15 -14.76 10.84
C ASP A 41 11.20 -13.88 11.64
N THR A 42 11.64 -12.67 12.03
CA THR A 42 10.78 -11.72 12.75
C THR A 42 9.60 -11.23 11.91
N ALA A 43 9.75 -11.16 10.58
CA ALA A 43 8.64 -10.84 9.69
C ALA A 43 7.64 -12.01 9.59
N ILE A 44 8.11 -13.26 9.57
CA ILE A 44 7.24 -14.45 9.62
C ILE A 44 6.46 -14.49 10.93
N GLU A 45 7.13 -14.29 12.07
CA GLU A 45 6.49 -14.22 13.38
C GLU A 45 5.42 -13.13 13.44
N ALA A 46 5.68 -11.95 12.86
CA ALA A 46 4.70 -10.87 12.80
C ALA A 46 3.47 -11.28 11.97
N VAL A 47 3.67 -11.93 10.81
CA VAL A 47 2.57 -12.42 9.95
C VAL A 47 1.73 -13.45 10.71
N GLU A 48 2.37 -14.39 11.40
CA GLU A 48 1.67 -15.37 12.23
C GLU A 48 0.92 -14.72 13.39
N ALA A 49 1.51 -13.72 14.04
CA ALA A 49 0.87 -13.01 15.14
C ALA A 49 -0.39 -12.27 14.69
N VAL A 50 -0.40 -11.69 13.49
CA VAL A 50 -1.60 -11.07 12.90
C VAL A 50 -2.64 -12.11 12.51
N SER A 51 -2.22 -13.27 11.99
CA SER A 51 -3.13 -14.37 11.68
C SER A 51 -3.82 -14.92 12.95
N LYS A 52 -3.06 -15.04 14.05
CA LYS A 52 -3.55 -15.55 15.35
C LYS A 52 -4.35 -14.50 16.13
N ARG A 53 -4.04 -13.20 15.98
CA ARG A 53 -4.70 -12.11 16.71
C ARG A 53 -5.60 -11.29 15.79
N SER A 54 -6.91 -11.33 16.03
CA SER A 54 -7.96 -10.49 15.39
C SER A 54 -7.84 -8.97 15.74
N ILE A 55 -6.64 -8.40 15.85
CA ILE A 55 -6.44 -7.05 16.42
C ILE A 55 -7.10 -5.97 15.55
N LYS A 56 -7.14 -6.12 14.22
CA LYS A 56 -7.90 -5.23 13.32
C LYS A 56 -8.46 -6.04 12.14
N LYS A 57 -9.76 -5.89 11.85
CA LYS A 57 -10.37 -6.50 10.67
C LYS A 57 -9.61 -6.06 9.41
N PRO A 58 -9.09 -6.99 8.60
CA PRO A 58 -8.47 -6.67 7.32
C PRO A 58 -9.43 -5.83 6.47
N TYR A 59 -8.90 -4.90 5.70
CA TYR A 59 -9.73 -4.07 4.83
C TYR A 59 -9.19 -3.96 3.42
N LYS A 60 -10.15 -3.93 2.47
CA LYS A 60 -9.84 -3.74 1.05
C LYS A 60 -9.30 -2.34 0.84
N CYS A 61 -8.15 -2.25 0.21
CA CYS A 61 -7.47 -1.03 -0.14
C CYS A 61 -7.06 -1.05 -1.61
N LYS A 62 -6.78 0.15 -2.13
CA LYS A 62 -6.23 0.37 -3.45
C LYS A 62 -4.79 0.83 -3.27
N VAL A 63 -3.86 0.15 -3.91
CA VAL A 63 -2.44 0.49 -3.87
C VAL A 63 -2.13 1.26 -5.15
N LEU A 64 -1.58 2.46 -4.97
CA LEU A 64 -1.25 3.36 -6.06
C LEU A 64 0.24 3.65 -6.00
N ASP A 65 0.82 3.69 -7.18
CA ASP A 65 2.13 4.23 -7.42
C ASP A 65 2.03 5.75 -7.62
N SER A 66 2.94 6.47 -7.01
CA SER A 66 3.20 7.88 -7.21
C SER A 66 4.70 8.05 -7.33
N VAL A 67 5.16 9.09 -8.04
CA VAL A 67 6.58 9.35 -8.33
C VAL A 67 7.53 9.05 -7.16
N THR A 68 7.15 9.41 -5.93
CA THR A 68 7.98 9.21 -4.73
C THR A 68 7.28 8.45 -3.59
N TYR A 69 6.05 7.98 -3.78
CA TYR A 69 5.26 7.39 -2.70
C TYR A 69 4.50 6.13 -3.14
N LEU A 70 4.53 5.12 -2.29
CA LEU A 70 3.50 4.09 -2.24
C LEU A 70 2.28 4.64 -1.49
N VAL A 71 1.12 4.61 -2.13
CA VAL A 71 -0.12 5.11 -1.53
C VAL A 71 -1.12 3.97 -1.34
N VAL A 72 -1.43 3.65 -0.09
CA VAL A 72 -2.44 2.66 0.29
C VAL A 72 -3.69 3.39 0.74
N ARG A 73 -4.77 3.29 -0.04
CA ARG A 73 -6.04 3.98 0.23
C ARG A 73 -7.15 2.97 0.51
N ARG A 74 -7.84 3.11 1.64
CA ARG A 74 -9.00 2.27 1.96
C ARG A 74 -10.13 2.47 0.95
N LYS A 75 -10.73 1.37 0.48
CA LYS A 75 -11.90 1.41 -0.41
C LYS A 75 -13.14 1.69 0.44
N ASN A 76 -14.06 2.52 -0.07
CA ASN A 76 -15.36 2.85 0.53
C ASN A 76 -15.33 3.69 1.83
N VAL A 77 -14.35 4.59 1.99
CA VAL A 77 -14.43 5.64 3.01
C VAL A 77 -14.70 6.97 2.33
N VAL A 78 -15.95 7.41 2.41
CA VAL A 78 -16.40 8.76 2.08
C VAL A 78 -16.69 9.40 3.43
N ASP A 79 -15.96 10.45 3.80
CA ASP A 79 -16.14 11.22 5.05
C ASP A 79 -16.23 10.42 6.37
N THR A 80 -15.10 9.93 6.85
CA THR A 80 -14.97 9.68 8.30
C THR A 80 -13.65 10.28 8.78
N GLY A 81 -13.66 10.92 9.95
CA GLY A 81 -12.49 11.55 10.59
C GLY A 81 -11.35 10.61 11.00
N LYS A 82 -11.20 9.45 10.33
CA LYS A 82 -10.11 8.49 10.49
C LYS A 82 -9.25 8.48 9.21
N PRO A 83 -7.91 8.49 9.32
CA PRO A 83 -7.03 8.59 8.17
C PRO A 83 -7.17 7.36 7.25
N TRP A 84 -7.92 7.55 6.18
CA TRP A 84 -8.26 6.60 5.11
C TRP A 84 -7.15 6.35 4.07
N LYS A 85 -6.01 7.01 4.22
CA LYS A 85 -4.91 7.04 3.25
C LYS A 85 -3.56 6.96 3.97
N LEU A 86 -2.84 5.86 3.77
CA LEU A 86 -1.43 5.76 4.10
C LEU A 86 -0.60 6.20 2.90
N ARG A 87 0.36 7.09 3.13
CA ARG A 87 1.38 7.47 2.15
C ARG A 87 2.71 7.10 2.76
N VAL A 88 3.44 6.23 2.10
CA VAL A 88 4.77 5.78 2.49
C VAL A 88 5.73 6.25 1.40
N PRO A 89 6.67 7.14 1.69
CA PRO A 89 7.75 7.46 0.75
C PRO A 89 8.54 6.20 0.41
N TYR A 90 8.89 5.99 -0.85
CA TYR A 90 9.69 4.82 -1.22
C TYR A 90 11.04 4.78 -0.49
N LEU A 91 11.66 5.96 -0.33
CA LEU A 91 12.92 6.15 0.40
C LEU A 91 12.83 5.84 1.91
N GLU A 92 11.63 5.82 2.48
CA GLU A 92 11.41 5.49 3.89
C GLU A 92 11.08 4.00 4.09
N ILE A 93 10.98 3.22 3.03
CA ILE A 93 10.80 1.76 3.15
C ILE A 93 12.16 1.15 3.45
N TYR A 94 12.35 0.73 4.70
CA TYR A 94 13.62 0.19 5.17
C TYR A 94 13.95 -1.18 4.56
N ARG A 95 12.92 -2.03 4.44
CA ARG A 95 13.04 -3.39 3.88
C ARG A 95 11.68 -3.85 3.39
N TYR A 96 11.67 -4.83 2.50
CA TYR A 96 10.46 -5.53 2.11
C TYR A 96 10.72 -7.04 2.00
N PHE A 97 9.66 -7.83 2.15
CA PHE A 97 9.69 -9.28 2.04
C PHE A 97 8.54 -9.76 1.16
N ILE A 98 8.85 -10.73 0.29
CA ILE A 98 7.88 -11.58 -0.41
C ILE A 98 8.21 -13.02 -0.01
N PHE A 99 7.19 -13.81 0.30
CA PHE A 99 7.35 -15.21 0.67
C PHE A 99 7.02 -16.12 -0.51
N ALA A 100 7.85 -17.10 -0.79
CA ALA A 100 7.57 -18.08 -1.86
C ALA A 100 6.28 -18.87 -1.61
N ARG A 101 5.92 -19.09 -0.34
CA ARG A 101 4.69 -19.79 0.07
C ARG A 101 3.43 -18.95 -0.15
N ASP A 102 3.53 -17.62 -0.11
CA ASP A 102 2.45 -16.69 -0.40
C ASP A 102 2.99 -15.51 -1.24
N PRO A 103 3.10 -15.70 -2.57
CA PRO A 103 3.70 -14.70 -3.44
C PRO A 103 2.80 -13.47 -3.64
N CYS A 104 1.58 -13.48 -3.12
CA CYS A 104 0.69 -12.31 -3.11
C CYS A 104 0.92 -11.43 -1.87
N LEU A 105 1.52 -11.97 -0.81
CA LEU A 105 1.79 -11.23 0.42
C LEU A 105 3.10 -10.44 0.32
N VAL A 106 2.97 -9.13 0.43
CA VAL A 106 4.09 -8.19 0.56
C VAL A 106 4.11 -7.68 1.99
N VAL A 107 5.24 -7.84 2.67
CA VAL A 107 5.50 -7.22 3.97
C VAL A 107 6.47 -6.08 3.79
N LEU A 108 6.04 -4.87 4.12
CA LEU A 108 6.86 -3.66 4.05
C LEU A 108 7.26 -3.22 5.44
N VAL A 109 8.52 -2.85 5.61
CA VAL A 109 9.05 -2.26 6.85
C VAL A 109 9.08 -0.76 6.67
N ILE A 110 8.21 -0.06 7.39
CA ILE A 110 7.97 1.38 7.22
C ILE A 110 8.09 2.11 8.57
N PRO A 111 8.40 3.41 8.60
CA PRO A 111 8.36 4.17 9.83
C PRO A 111 6.93 4.29 10.36
N GLU A 112 6.78 4.06 11.66
CA GLU A 112 5.59 4.31 12.44
C GLU A 112 5.50 5.80 12.78
N LYS A 113 4.47 6.45 12.23
CA LYS A 113 4.27 7.91 12.32
C LYS A 113 4.14 8.45 13.75
N THR A 114 3.72 7.62 14.70
CA THR A 114 3.40 8.04 16.06
C THR A 114 4.56 7.88 17.04
N SER A 115 5.53 7.04 16.73
CA SER A 115 6.52 6.59 17.72
C SER A 115 7.97 6.74 17.27
N GLY A 116 8.20 6.99 15.97
CA GLY A 116 9.54 7.01 15.39
C GLY A 116 10.16 5.62 15.26
N TYR A 117 9.42 4.55 15.58
CA TYR A 117 9.85 3.16 15.41
C TYR A 117 9.51 2.65 14.01
N LEU A 118 9.93 1.42 13.70
CA LEU A 118 9.54 0.75 12.46
C LEU A 118 8.26 -0.05 12.69
N ALA A 119 7.57 -0.40 11.61
CA ALA A 119 6.39 -1.26 11.64
C ALA A 119 6.35 -2.16 10.40
N TYR A 120 5.88 -3.39 10.59
CA TYR A 120 5.51 -4.30 9.52
C TYR A 120 4.11 -3.95 9.00
N LEU A 121 4.04 -3.53 7.74
CA LEU A 121 2.82 -3.34 6.98
C LEU A 121 2.60 -4.54 6.07
N MET A 122 1.49 -5.26 6.27
CA MET A 122 1.18 -6.47 5.50
C MET A 122 0.11 -6.16 4.46
N LEU A 123 0.47 -6.36 3.19
CA LEU A 123 -0.37 -6.12 2.03
C LEU A 123 -0.49 -7.41 1.23
N THR A 124 -1.69 -7.99 1.21
CA THR A 124 -1.99 -9.13 0.33
C THR A 124 -2.58 -8.59 -0.97
N MET A 125 -1.83 -8.66 -2.05
CA MET A 125 -2.26 -8.24 -3.39
C MET A 125 -3.23 -9.25 -4.01
N GLU A 126 -3.99 -8.84 -5.03
CA GLU A 126 -4.89 -9.77 -5.75
C GLU A 126 -4.10 -10.78 -6.61
N THR A 127 -2.90 -10.40 -7.09
CA THR A 127 -2.06 -11.30 -7.89
C THR A 127 -0.58 -11.17 -7.52
N PRO A 128 0.23 -12.23 -7.77
CA PRO A 128 1.68 -12.19 -7.54
C PRO A 128 2.37 -11.10 -8.37
N ALA A 129 1.95 -10.90 -9.62
CA ALA A 129 2.50 -9.87 -10.50
C ALA A 129 2.33 -8.46 -9.91
N GLN A 130 1.23 -8.19 -9.20
CA GLN A 130 1.02 -6.92 -8.52
C GLN A 130 1.95 -6.77 -7.31
N ALA A 131 2.21 -7.85 -6.57
CA ALA A 131 3.16 -7.87 -5.47
C ALA A 131 4.59 -7.60 -5.96
N SER A 132 5.02 -8.29 -7.02
CA SER A 132 6.32 -8.04 -7.66
C SER A 132 6.46 -6.61 -8.16
N ALA A 133 5.43 -6.05 -8.80
CA ALA A 133 5.46 -4.68 -9.30
C ALA A 133 5.66 -3.63 -8.19
N ILE A 134 5.18 -3.89 -6.97
CA ILE A 134 5.44 -3.01 -5.81
C ILE A 134 6.92 -3.09 -5.43
N CYS A 135 7.50 -4.29 -5.37
CA CYS A 135 8.91 -4.48 -5.06
C CYS A 135 9.82 -3.83 -6.10
N ASP A 136 9.51 -4.01 -7.39
CA ASP A 136 10.23 -3.37 -8.47
C ASP A 136 10.16 -1.84 -8.37
N ALA A 137 9.06 -1.29 -7.87
CA ALA A 137 8.92 0.16 -7.69
C ALA A 137 9.70 0.70 -6.48
N ILE A 138 9.91 -0.12 -5.45
CA ILE A 138 10.72 0.24 -4.28
C ILE A 138 12.22 0.24 -4.64
N GLN A 139 12.64 -0.62 -5.58
CA GLN A 139 14.05 -0.76 -6.00
C GLN A 139 14.51 0.25 -7.07
N LYS A 140 13.59 1.03 -7.67
CA LYS A 140 13.92 2.04 -8.69
C LYS A 140 14.54 3.29 -8.08
#